data_AF-A0A6N2NGF2-F1
#
_entry.id   AF-A0A6N2NGF2-F1
#
_cell.length_a   1.000
_cell.length_b   1.000
_cell.length_c   1.000
_cell.angle_alpha   90.00
_cell.angle_beta   90.00
_cell.angle_gamma   90.00
#
_symmetry.space_group_name_H-M   'P 1'
#
loop_
_entity.id
_entity.type
_entity.pdbx_description
1 polymer ?
#
loop_
_entity_poly.entity_id
_entity_poly.type
_entity_poly.pdbx_seq_one_letter_code
_entity_poly.pdbx_strand_id
1 'polypeptide(L)'
;MSFWGIEVKPGKPYPYHSDDVQGKLRVTQATLGLGSSEERCILQCSVGHKSPIFLCSLLPGKAESCTLNLEFSDELVAFSVIGPRSIHLCGYFDSEKGDHLRDEYEYCNRGDS
;
A
#
# COMPACT_ATOMS: atom_id res chain seq x y z
N MET A 1 -9.00 4.86 -8.63
CA MET A 1 -8.14 3.91 -7.90
C MET A 1 -7.16 3.25 -8.85
N SER A 2 -5.88 3.18 -8.46
CA SER A 2 -4.82 2.56 -9.27
C SER A 2 -4.08 1.50 -8.45
N PHE A 3 -3.77 0.34 -9.04
CA PHE A 3 -3.05 -0.73 -8.34
C PHE A 3 -1.64 -0.28 -7.91
N TRP A 4 -1.22 -0.72 -6.72
CA TRP A 4 0.13 -0.57 -6.22
C TRP A 4 0.64 -1.89 -5.64
N GLY A 5 1.92 -2.18 -5.85
CA GLY A 5 2.58 -3.29 -5.18
C GLY A 5 4.09 -3.22 -5.28
N ILE A 6 4.76 -3.74 -4.25
CA ILE A 6 6.22 -3.78 -4.14
C ILE A 6 6.67 -5.10 -3.50
N GLU A 7 7.89 -5.53 -3.82
CA GLU A 7 8.58 -6.59 -3.09
C GLU A 7 9.59 -5.97 -2.12
N VAL A 8 9.37 -6.15 -0.82
CA VAL A 8 10.29 -5.70 0.23
C VAL A 8 11.25 -6.83 0.56
N LYS A 9 12.52 -6.67 0.18
CA LYS A 9 13.56 -7.67 0.42
C LYS A 9 14.20 -7.50 1.81
N PRO A 10 14.71 -8.59 2.41
CA PRO A 10 15.50 -8.51 3.64
C PRO A 10 16.68 -7.55 3.55
N GLY A 11 17.00 -6.90 4.66
CA GLY A 11 18.24 -6.15 4.84
C GLY A 11 18.34 -4.79 4.13
N LYS A 12 17.36 -4.37 3.32
CA LYS A 12 17.31 -3.02 2.75
C LYS A 12 15.93 -2.39 2.98
N PRO A 13 15.84 -1.21 3.64
CA PRO A 13 14.60 -0.46 3.69
C PRO A 13 14.23 0.04 2.29
N TYR A 14 12.94 -0.08 1.94
CA TYR A 14 12.38 0.43 0.70
C TYR A 14 11.67 1.75 1.01
N PRO A 15 12.30 2.90 0.70
CA PRO A 15 11.66 4.19 0.87
C PRO A 15 10.54 4.33 -0.16
N TYR A 16 9.40 4.81 0.32
CA TYR A 16 8.27 5.24 -0.47
C TYR A 16 8.09 6.75 -0.23
N HIS A 17 8.00 7.51 -1.32
CA HIS A 17 7.70 8.94 -1.31
C HIS A 17 6.43 9.16 -2.13
N SER A 18 5.51 9.97 -1.62
CA SER A 18 4.28 10.36 -2.31
C SER A 18 4.49 11.35 -3.46
N ASP A 19 5.72 11.80 -3.72
CA ASP A 19 5.98 12.90 -4.67
C ASP A 19 5.74 12.46 -6.13
N ASP A 20 5.77 11.16 -6.40
CA ASP A 20 5.55 10.61 -7.74
C ASP A 20 4.06 10.38 -8.05
N VAL A 21 3.16 10.37 -7.04
CA VAL A 21 1.73 10.05 -7.24
C VAL A 21 0.84 10.86 -6.29
N GLN A 22 0.02 11.77 -6.85
CA GLN A 22 -1.06 12.44 -6.13
C GLN A 22 -2.12 11.42 -5.69
N GLY A 23 -2.20 11.12 -4.40
CA GLY A 23 -3.23 10.24 -3.82
C GLY A 23 -2.81 9.58 -2.51
N LYS A 24 -3.78 8.96 -1.83
CA LYS A 24 -3.53 8.22 -0.59
C LYS A 24 -3.16 6.77 -0.90
N LEU A 25 -2.04 6.30 -0.37
CA LEU A 25 -1.66 4.90 -0.50
C LEU A 25 -2.43 4.06 0.52
N ARG A 26 -3.25 3.13 0.04
CA ARG A 26 -3.89 2.10 0.85
C ARG A 26 -3.14 0.79 0.69
N VAL A 27 -2.48 0.33 1.76
CA VAL A 27 -1.83 -0.99 1.79
C VAL A 27 -2.78 -1.98 2.43
N THR A 28 -3.17 -3.00 1.66
CA THR A 28 -4.26 -3.90 2.03
C THR A 28 -3.81 -5.34 2.26
N GLN A 29 -2.62 -5.72 1.79
CA GLN A 29 -2.15 -7.10 1.91
C GLN A 29 -0.63 -7.14 2.06
N ALA A 30 -0.18 -8.07 2.89
CA ALA A 30 1.19 -8.56 2.92
C ALA A 30 1.21 -10.07 2.66
N THR A 31 2.06 -10.52 1.75
CA THR A 31 2.22 -11.93 1.39
C THR A 31 3.69 -12.32 1.43
N LEU A 32 3.99 -13.47 2.00
CA LEU A 32 5.35 -13.97 2.13
C LEU A 32 5.88 -14.37 0.75
N GLY A 33 7.02 -13.81 0.36
CA GLY A 33 7.72 -14.15 -0.87
C GLY A 33 8.24 -15.58 -0.84
N LEU A 34 8.48 -16.17 -2.01
CA LEU A 34 8.97 -17.54 -2.12
C LEU A 34 10.35 -17.71 -1.47
N GLY A 35 10.63 -18.90 -0.95
CA GLY A 35 11.92 -19.23 -0.35
C GLY A 35 11.88 -20.54 0.42
N SER A 36 13.06 -21.11 0.69
CA SER A 36 13.21 -22.38 1.40
C SER A 36 13.30 -22.23 2.92
N SER A 37 13.51 -21.02 3.43
CA SER A 37 13.56 -20.80 4.87
C SER A 37 12.17 -20.93 5.50
N GLU A 38 12.13 -21.62 6.65
CA GLU A 38 10.97 -21.79 7.53
C GLU A 38 10.90 -20.72 8.62
N GLU A 39 11.86 -19.80 8.66
CA GLU A 39 11.91 -18.75 9.67
C GLU A 39 10.81 -17.70 9.45
N ARG A 40 10.37 -17.13 10.58
CA ARG A 40 9.42 -16.03 10.61
C ARG A 40 9.99 -14.80 9.92
N CYS A 41 9.15 -14.14 9.13
CA CYS A 41 9.44 -12.80 8.59
C CYS A 41 8.48 -11.78 9.22
N ILE A 42 9.03 -10.65 9.67
CA ILE A 42 8.28 -9.55 10.27
C ILE A 42 8.38 -8.36 9.33
N LEU A 43 7.22 -7.84 8.91
CA LEU A 43 7.15 -6.57 8.20
C LEU A 43 7.14 -5.44 9.22
N GLN A 44 7.99 -4.45 9.01
CA GLN A 44 7.99 -3.22 9.80
C GLN A 44 7.96 -1.99 8.92
N CYS A 45 7.47 -0.90 9.50
CA CYS A 45 7.28 0.38 8.85
C CYS A 45 7.77 1.51 9.75
N SER A 46 8.48 2.48 9.18
CA SER A 46 8.82 3.74 9.82
C SER A 46 8.29 4.92 9.01
N VAL A 47 7.81 5.94 9.71
CA VAL A 47 7.29 7.18 9.12
C VAL A 47 8.21 8.35 9.51
N GLY A 48 8.81 9.01 8.52
CA GLY A 48 9.78 10.08 8.73
C GLY A 48 10.96 9.63 9.59
N HIS A 49 11.18 10.29 10.72
CA HIS A 49 12.25 9.97 11.67
C HIS A 49 11.78 9.15 12.89
N LYS A 50 10.57 8.60 12.86
CA LYS A 50 10.02 7.80 13.96
C LYS A 50 10.61 6.39 13.96
N SER A 51 10.71 5.78 15.14
CA SER A 51 11.14 4.39 15.28
C SER A 51 10.21 3.43 14.52
N PRO A 52 10.74 2.36 13.91
CA PRO A 52 9.93 1.37 13.20
C PRO A 52 8.91 0.68 14.10
N ILE A 53 7.72 0.39 13.56
CA ILE A 53 6.66 -0.39 14.19
C ILE A 53 6.41 -1.66 13.37
N PHE A 54 6.14 -2.77 14.04
CA PHE A 54 5.79 -4.03 13.40
C PHE A 54 4.35 -4.02 12.91
N LEU A 55 4.16 -4.32 11.62
CA LEU A 55 2.84 -4.34 10.97
C LEU A 55 2.22 -5.73 10.99
N CYS A 56 3.01 -6.76 10.66
CA CYS A 56 2.56 -8.15 10.67
C CYS A 56 3.72 -9.12 10.83
N SER A 57 3.40 -10.35 11.25
CA SER A 57 4.32 -11.47 11.32
C SER A 57 3.82 -12.60 10.43
N LEU A 58 4.65 -13.00 9.47
CA LEU A 58 4.36 -14.08 8.52
C LEU A 58 5.26 -15.28 8.83
N LEU A 59 4.70 -16.48 8.71
CA LEU A 59 5.39 -17.73 9.00
C LEU A 59 5.06 -18.77 7.90
N PRO A 60 6.08 -19.33 7.24
CA PRO A 60 5.91 -20.40 6.25
C PRO A 60 5.05 -21.55 6.76
N GLY A 61 4.15 -22.05 5.92
CA GLY A 61 3.25 -23.17 6.21
C GLY A 61 2.17 -22.91 7.26
N LYS A 62 2.08 -21.69 7.84
CA LYS A 62 1.05 -21.35 8.83
C LYS A 62 0.30 -20.06 8.52
N ALA A 63 1.03 -18.98 8.27
CA ALA A 63 0.48 -17.65 8.04
C ALA A 63 1.34 -16.93 6.99
N GLU A 64 1.09 -17.27 5.72
CA GLU A 64 1.87 -16.75 4.60
C GLU A 64 1.27 -15.48 3.99
N SER A 65 0.11 -15.03 4.48
CA SER A 65 -0.49 -13.75 4.10
C SER A 65 -1.24 -13.12 5.27
N CYS A 66 -1.32 -11.80 5.26
CA CYS A 66 -2.01 -11.00 6.26
C CYS A 66 -2.72 -9.83 5.57
N THR A 67 -4.02 -9.70 5.83
CA THR A 67 -4.81 -8.54 5.41
C THR A 67 -4.46 -7.34 6.29
N LEU A 68 -4.24 -6.20 5.65
CA LEU A 68 -3.91 -4.94 6.29
C LEU A 68 -4.98 -3.89 5.96
N ASN A 69 -5.05 -2.83 6.75
CA ASN A 69 -5.88 -1.66 6.47
C ASN A 69 -5.11 -0.41 6.88
N LEU A 70 -4.04 -0.13 6.14
CA LEU A 70 -3.15 1.00 6.40
C LEU A 70 -3.36 2.07 5.33
N GLU A 71 -3.45 3.33 5.77
CA GLU A 71 -3.49 4.50 4.90
C GLU A 71 -2.25 5.35 5.16
N PHE A 72 -1.59 5.76 4.08
CA PHE A 72 -0.46 6.69 4.12
C PHE A 72 -0.78 7.88 3.22
N SER A 73 -0.68 9.10 3.77
CA SER A 73 -0.96 10.36 3.07
C SER A 73 0.22 11.30 3.28
N ASP A 74 0.89 11.74 2.22
CA ASP A 74 1.99 12.73 2.25
C ASP A 74 3.12 12.45 3.26
N GLU A 75 3.31 11.17 3.62
CA GLU A 75 4.30 10.72 4.59
C GLU A 75 5.47 10.03 3.89
N LEU A 76 6.70 10.30 4.35
CA LEU A 76 7.87 9.50 3.98
C LEU A 76 7.79 8.16 4.72
N VAL A 77 7.39 7.11 4.02
CA VAL A 77 7.20 5.78 4.60
C VAL A 77 8.35 4.88 4.15
N ALA A 78 8.94 4.12 5.06
CA ALA A 78 9.91 3.09 4.69
C ALA A 78 9.46 1.72 5.21
N PHE A 79 9.33 0.76 4.30
CA PHE A 79 9.06 -0.63 4.64
C PHE A 79 10.36 -1.41 4.73
N SER A 80 10.47 -2.32 5.70
CA SER A 80 11.57 -3.26 5.78
C SER A 80 11.13 -4.59 6.36
N VAL A 81 11.93 -5.63 6.10
CA VAL A 81 11.67 -6.99 6.57
C VAL A 81 12.77 -7.44 7.52
N ILE A 82 12.35 -7.96 8.68
CA ILE A 82 13.20 -8.73 9.58
C ILE A 82 12.93 -10.21 9.30
N GLY A 83 13.90 -10.91 8.73
CA GLY A 83 13.79 -12.32 8.38
C GLY A 83 14.45 -12.63 7.03
N PRO A 84 14.51 -13.90 6.63
CA PRO A 84 15.30 -14.33 5.47
C PRO A 84 14.54 -14.28 4.13
N ARG A 85 13.21 -14.11 4.12
CA ARG A 85 12.38 -14.07 2.90
C ARG A 85 11.84 -12.66 2.65
N SER A 86 11.57 -12.33 1.39
CA SER A 86 10.90 -11.09 1.04
C SER A 86 9.42 -11.10 1.45
N ILE A 87 8.81 -9.92 1.51
CA ILE A 87 7.37 -9.76 1.69
C ILE A 87 6.85 -8.90 0.53
N HIS A 88 5.86 -9.42 -0.19
CA HIS A 88 5.12 -8.68 -1.20
C HIS A 88 4.03 -7.88 -0.51
N LEU A 89 4.03 -6.57 -0.74
CA LEU A 89 2.97 -5.67 -0.35
C LEU A 89 2.13 -5.34 -1.58
N CYS A 90 0.81 -5.31 -1.40
CA CYS A 90 -0.08 -4.77 -2.42
C CYS A 90 -1.21 -3.95 -1.83
N GLY A 91 -1.82 -3.16 -2.71
CA GLY A 91 -2.79 -2.15 -2.35
C GLY A 91 -3.20 -1.32 -3.55
N TYR A 92 -3.64 -0.10 -3.27
CA TYR A 92 -4.04 0.84 -4.30
C TYR A 92 -3.84 2.29 -3.87
N PHE A 93 -3.71 3.17 -4.85
CA PHE A 93 -3.83 4.60 -4.65
C PHE A 93 -5.29 5.01 -4.76
N ASP A 94 -5.77 5.72 -3.75
CA ASP A 94 -7.01 6.47 -3.85
C ASP A 94 -6.72 7.84 -4.47
N SER A 95 -7.36 8.13 -5.60
CA SER A 95 -7.15 9.37 -6.34
C SER A 95 -8.01 10.47 -5.73
N GLU A 96 -7.40 11.52 -5.17
CA GLU A 96 -8.14 12.66 -4.61
C GLU A 96 -8.83 13.54 -5.66
N LYS A 97 -8.69 13.24 -6.96
CA LYS A 97 -9.48 13.89 -8.01
C LYS A 97 -10.92 13.41 -7.91
N GLY A 98 -11.69 14.16 -7.13
CA GLY A 98 -13.08 13.87 -6.80
C GLY A 98 -13.98 13.64 -7.99
N ASP A 99 -15.08 12.95 -7.68
CA ASP A 99 -16.31 12.79 -8.46
C ASP A 99 -16.93 14.15 -8.86
N HIS A 100 -16.24 14.88 -9.72
CA HIS A 100 -16.75 16.04 -10.45
C HIS A 100 -16.57 15.86 -11.95
N LEU A 101 -16.87 14.66 -12.45
CA LEU A 101 -17.61 14.61 -13.70
C LEU A 101 -19.01 15.11 -13.36
N ARG A 102 -19.21 16.41 -13.52
CA ARG A 102 -20.54 17.00 -13.65
C ARG A 102 -21.26 16.14 -14.68
N ASP A 103 -22.31 15.47 -14.23
CA ASP A 103 -23.37 15.06 -15.10
C ASP A 103 -23.91 16.32 -15.81
N GLU A 104 -23.38 16.65 -16.98
CA GLU A 104 -24.05 17.52 -17.94
C GLU A 104 -25.24 16.73 -18.50
N TYR A 105 -26.30 16.59 -17.71
CA TYR A 105 -27.63 16.40 -18.27
C TYR A 105 -28.08 17.77 -18.81
N GLU A 106 -27.83 18.02 -20.09
CA GLU A 106 -28.52 19.09 -20.81
C GLU A 106 -30.04 18.91 -20.63
N TYR A 107 -30.65 19.78 -19.83
CA TYR A 107 -32.08 20.00 -19.90
C TYR A 107 -32.34 20.92 -21.10
N CYS A 108 -32.38 20.35 -22.31
CA CYS A 108 -33.00 20.99 -23.45
C CYS A 108 -34.51 21.09 -23.19
N ASN A 109 -34.92 22.04 -22.34
CA ASN A 109 -36.32 22.45 -22.25
C ASN A 109 -36.64 23.29 -23.50
N ARG A 110 -37.30 22.63 -24.45
CA ARG A 110 -38.18 23.31 -25.41
C ARG A 110 -39.19 24.17 -24.64
N GLY A 111 -39.22 25.46 -24.97
CA GLY A 111 -40.36 26.32 -24.73
C GLY A 111 -40.65 27.10 -26.02
N ASP A 112 -41.52 26.55 -26.86
CA ASP A 112 -42.28 27.32 -27.84
C ASP A 112 -43.08 28.41 -27.12
N SER A 113 -42.99 29.66 -27.59
CA SER A 113 -44.11 30.59 -27.83
C SER A 113 -43.59 31.87 -28.49
#